data_AF-A0A8J8Q2B8-F1
#
_entry.id   AF-A0A8J8Q2B8-F1
#
_cell.length_a   1.000
_cell.length_b   1.000
_cell.length_c   1.000
_cell.angle_alpha   90.00
_cell.angle_beta   90.00
_cell.angle_gamma   90.00
#
_symmetry.space_group_name_H-M   'P 1'
#
loop_
_entity.id
_entity.type
_entity.pdbx_description
1 polymer ?
#
loop_
_entity_poly.entity_id
_entity_poly.type
_entity_poly.pdbx_seq_one_letter_code
_entity_poly.pdbx_strand_id
1 'polypeptide(L)'
;MAELGRATIVYETATGEVERATVDNDHIAYFQDHWLFEYGTDDDGNDIVRRVPSERVYHVERSVEKLEETFDSTVDKARDKLEDITE
;
A
#
# COMPACT_ATOMS: atom_id res chain seq x y z
N MET A 1 -14.21 16.89 -6.37
CA MET A 1 -13.70 15.51 -6.44
C MET A 1 -12.82 15.37 -5.21
N ALA A 2 -13.15 14.47 -4.29
CA ALA A 2 -12.35 14.32 -3.07
C ALA A 2 -10.95 13.84 -3.48
N GLU A 3 -9.92 14.59 -3.11
CA GLU A 3 -8.54 14.20 -3.35
C GLU A 3 -8.21 13.06 -2.39
N LEU A 4 -8.46 11.81 -2.81
CA LEU A 4 -8.31 10.61 -1.98
C LEU A 4 -6.89 10.38 -1.45
N GLY A 5 -5.94 11.28 -1.73
CA GLY A 5 -4.53 11.19 -1.35
C GLY A 5 -3.73 10.32 -2.33
N ARG A 6 -2.41 10.37 -2.19
CA ARG A 6 -1.47 9.57 -2.97
C ARG A 6 -0.92 8.40 -2.15
N ALA A 7 -0.66 7.29 -2.83
CA ALA A 7 0.05 6.15 -2.31
C ALA A 7 1.42 6.00 -2.97
N THR A 8 2.42 5.61 -2.19
CA THR A 8 3.73 5.20 -2.69
C THR A 8 3.98 3.76 -2.28
N ILE A 9 4.27 2.90 -3.25
CA ILE A 9 4.64 1.50 -3.03
C ILE A 9 6.10 1.29 -3.40
N VAL A 10 6.85 0.61 -2.54
CA VAL A 10 8.24 0.21 -2.78
C VAL A 10 8.33 -1.31 -2.81
N TYR A 11 8.84 -1.85 -3.90
CA TYR A 11 8.79 -3.29 -4.18
C TYR A 11 10.02 -3.77 -4.95
N GLU A 12 10.29 -5.07 -4.83
CA GLU A 12 11.33 -5.76 -5.58
C GLU A 12 10.78 -6.29 -6.91
N THR A 13 11.50 -6.01 -7.99
CA THR A 13 11.20 -6.47 -9.34
C THR A 13 11.65 -7.92 -9.58
N ALA A 14 11.33 -8.47 -10.75
CA ALA A 14 11.80 -9.80 -11.15
C ALA A 14 13.33 -9.91 -11.26
N THR A 15 14.04 -8.80 -11.46
CA THR A 15 15.51 -8.75 -11.54
C THR A 15 16.17 -8.59 -10.17
N GLY A 16 15.40 -8.46 -9.09
CA GLY A 16 15.93 -8.18 -7.73
C GLY A 16 16.21 -6.70 -7.48
N GLU A 17 15.82 -5.81 -8.41
CA GLU A 17 15.97 -4.37 -8.24
C GLU A 17 14.78 -3.80 -7.47
N VAL A 18 15.04 -2.81 -6.61
CA VAL A 18 13.99 -2.13 -5.83
C VAL A 18 13.47 -0.92 -6.61
N GLU A 19 12.18 -0.94 -6.91
CA GLU A 19 11.45 0.12 -7.60
C GLU A 19 10.48 0.82 -6.65
N ARG A 20 10.15 2.08 -7.00
CA ARG A 20 9.13 2.88 -6.30
C ARG A 20 8.08 3.35 -7.30
N ALA A 21 6.81 3.23 -6.95
CA ALA A 21 5.71 3.78 -7.75
C ALA A 21 4.82 4.64 -6.87
N THR A 22 4.43 5.81 -7.39
CA THR A 22 3.49 6.73 -6.73
C THR A 22 2.24 6.83 -7.59
N VAL A 23 1.09 6.52 -7.00
CA VAL A 23 -0.21 6.48 -7.66
C VAL A 23 -1.28 7.11 -6.76
N ASP A 24 -2.45 7.40 -7.29
CA ASP A 24 -3.61 7.79 -6.49
C ASP A 24 -4.09 6.63 -5.60
N ASN A 25 -4.64 6.93 -4.42
CA ASN A 25 -5.10 5.89 -3.49
C ASN A 25 -6.17 4.96 -4.09
N ASP A 26 -6.98 5.44 -5.03
CA ASP A 26 -7.98 4.63 -5.75
C ASP A 26 -7.33 3.69 -6.78
N HIS A 27 -6.12 4.02 -7.25
CA HIS A 27 -5.37 3.26 -8.25
C HIS A 27 -4.42 2.23 -7.61
N ILE A 28 -4.54 1.97 -6.28
CA ILE A 28 -3.79 0.92 -5.59
C ILE A 28 -4.67 0.06 -4.68
N ALA A 29 -4.60 -1.25 -4.86
CA ALA A 29 -5.37 -2.21 -4.09
C ALA A 29 -4.51 -3.38 -3.61
N TYR A 30 -4.93 -3.99 -2.50
CA TYR A 30 -4.41 -5.27 -2.04
C TYR A 30 -5.47 -6.35 -2.26
N PHE A 31 -5.13 -7.41 -3.00
CA PHE A 31 -6.05 -8.49 -3.32
C PHE A 31 -5.31 -9.81 -3.57
N GLN A 32 -5.83 -10.92 -3.01
CA GLN A 32 -5.26 -12.26 -3.14
C GLN A 32 -3.74 -12.31 -2.87
N ASP A 33 -3.30 -11.74 -1.76
CA ASP A 33 -1.88 -11.66 -1.38
C ASP A 33 -0.99 -10.86 -2.34
N HIS A 34 -1.58 -10.00 -3.16
CA HIS A 34 -0.84 -9.18 -4.10
C HIS A 34 -1.27 -7.73 -4.02
N TRP A 35 -0.31 -6.85 -4.27
CA TRP A 35 -0.53 -5.45 -4.54
C TRP A 35 -0.79 -5.25 -6.02
N LEU A 36 -1.83 -4.49 -6.34
CA LEU A 36 -2.18 -4.06 -7.68
C LEU A 36 -2.09 -2.55 -7.72
N PHE A 37 -1.35 -2.01 -8.69
CA PHE A 37 -1.25 -0.57 -8.89
C PHE A 37 -1.02 -0.21 -10.35
N GLU A 38 -1.44 0.98 -10.74
CA GLU A 38 -1.13 1.55 -12.05
C GLU A 38 0.38 1.74 -12.20
N TYR A 39 0.96 1.22 -13.29
CA TYR A 39 2.39 1.33 -13.56
C TYR A 39 2.71 2.21 -14.78
N GLY A 40 1.70 2.53 -15.59
CA GLY A 40 1.85 3.38 -16.77
C GLY A 40 0.74 3.14 -17.78
N THR A 41 0.98 3.56 -19.02
CA THR A 41 0.01 3.49 -20.12
C THR A 41 0.66 2.81 -21.32
N ASP A 42 -0.11 1.99 -22.04
CA ASP A 42 0.33 1.34 -23.29
C ASP A 42 0.26 2.31 -24.49
N ASP A 43 0.77 1.90 -25.67
CA ASP A 43 0.81 2.70 -26.90
C ASP A 43 -0.59 3.13 -27.37
N ASP A 44 -1.61 2.36 -27.02
CA ASP A 44 -3.02 2.62 -27.33
C ASP A 44 -3.72 3.51 -26.28
N GLY A 45 -3.03 3.95 -25.23
CA GLY A 45 -3.60 4.80 -24.19
C GLY A 45 -4.32 4.05 -23.06
N ASN A 46 -4.17 2.73 -22.99
CA ASN A 46 -4.78 1.90 -21.94
C ASN A 46 -3.90 1.83 -20.69
N ASP A 47 -4.50 1.93 -19.51
CA ASP A 47 -3.78 1.81 -18.23
C ASP A 47 -3.24 0.40 -17.99
N ILE A 48 -1.97 0.34 -17.59
CA ILE A 48 -1.26 -0.89 -17.28
C ILE A 48 -1.28 -1.10 -15.77
N VAL A 49 -1.94 -2.17 -15.35
CA VAL A 49 -1.95 -2.60 -13.94
C VAL A 49 -0.83 -3.59 -13.68
N ARG A 50 0.01 -3.30 -12.69
CA ARG A 50 1.06 -4.22 -12.22
C ARG A 50 0.59 -4.96 -10.97
N ARG A 51 0.81 -6.28 -10.95
CA ARG A 51 0.53 -7.15 -9.81
C ARG A 51 1.84 -7.62 -9.18
N VAL A 52 2.05 -7.36 -7.89
CA VAL A 52 3.26 -7.72 -7.15
C VAL A 52 2.87 -8.54 -5.91
N PRO A 53 3.47 -9.71 -5.67
CA PRO A 53 3.20 -10.50 -4.47
C PRO A 53 3.61 -9.75 -3.21
N SER A 54 2.86 -9.93 -2.13
CA SER A 54 3.07 -9.23 -0.84
C SER A 54 4.49 -9.41 -0.30
N GLU A 55 5.05 -10.60 -0.48
CA GLU A 55 6.41 -11.00 -0.06
C GLU A 55 7.52 -10.16 -0.71
N ARG A 56 7.24 -9.51 -1.85
CA ARG A 56 8.20 -8.66 -2.57
C ARG A 56 7.96 -7.17 -2.35
N VAL A 57 7.01 -6.80 -1.50
CA VAL A 57 6.73 -5.41 -1.17
C VAL A 57 7.40 -5.05 0.15
N TYR A 58 8.27 -4.05 0.11
CA TYR A 58 8.95 -3.56 1.31
C TYR A 58 8.02 -2.72 2.17
N HIS A 59 7.32 -1.77 1.57
CA HIS A 59 6.30 -0.97 2.25
C HIS A 59 5.35 -0.29 1.27
N VAL A 60 4.19 0.11 1.79
CA VAL A 60 3.24 1.00 1.13
C VAL A 60 2.94 2.16 2.06
N GLU A 61 3.20 3.38 1.60
CA GLU A 61 2.85 4.62 2.26
C GLU A 61 1.60 5.21 1.62
N ARG A 62 0.65 5.70 2.39
CA ARG A 62 -0.57 6.36 1.89
C ARG A 62 -0.78 7.69 2.61
N SER A 63 -1.01 8.74 1.84
CA SER A 63 -1.47 10.03 2.37
C SER A 63 -2.96 9.93 2.67
N VAL A 64 -3.38 10.26 3.89
CA VAL A 64 -4.80 10.33 4.29
C VAL A 64 -5.10 11.73 4.82
N GLU A 65 -6.26 12.30 4.49
CA GLU A 65 -6.64 13.66 4.88
C GLU A 65 -6.77 13.84 6.41
N LYS A 66 -6.95 12.75 7.17
CA LYS A 66 -6.99 12.76 8.64
C LYS A 66 -6.42 11.46 9.22
N LEU A 67 -5.22 11.54 9.77
CA LEU A 67 -4.48 10.39 10.32
C LEU A 67 -4.99 9.92 11.70
N GLU A 68 -5.83 10.72 12.35
CA GLU A 68 -6.18 10.56 13.78
C GLU A 68 -7.00 9.29 14.09
N GLU A 69 -7.78 8.74 13.14
CA GLU A 69 -8.64 7.58 13.43
C GLU A 69 -7.99 6.21 13.14
N THR A 70 -7.02 6.12 12.22
CA THR A 70 -6.49 4.81 11.78
C THR A 70 -5.35 4.28 12.65
N PHE A 71 -4.56 5.16 13.26
CA PHE A 71 -3.48 4.75 14.17
C PHE A 71 -3.99 4.26 15.53
N ASP A 72 -5.07 4.85 16.03
CA ASP A 72 -5.65 4.51 17.33
C ASP A 72 -6.02 3.02 17.39
N SER A 73 -6.74 2.51 16.38
CA SER A 73 -7.19 1.11 16.35
C SER A 73 -6.06 0.05 16.24
N THR A 74 -4.88 0.41 15.74
CA THR A 74 -3.76 -0.55 15.58
C THR A 74 -2.80 -0.50 16.77
N VAL A 75 -2.58 0.69 17.35
CA VAL A 75 -1.81 0.84 18.59
C VAL A 75 -2.58 0.31 19.80
N ASP A 76 -3.88 0.57 19.88
CA ASP A 76 -4.71 0.09 21.01
C ASP A 76 -4.76 -1.44 21.04
N LYS A 77 -4.89 -2.09 19.87
CA LYS A 77 -4.79 -3.56 19.75
C LYS A 77 -3.40 -4.13 20.09
N ALA A 78 -2.34 -3.36 19.93
CA ALA A 78 -0.99 -3.79 20.32
C ALA A 78 -0.76 -3.67 21.83
N ARG A 79 -1.38 -2.68 22.49
CA ARG A 79 -1.33 -2.50 23.95
C ARG A 79 -2.13 -3.56 24.68
N ASP A 80 -3.37 -3.81 24.25
CA ASP A 80 -4.25 -4.84 24.81
C ASP A 80 -3.59 -6.23 24.82
N LYS A 81 -2.86 -6.56 23.74
CA LYS A 81 -2.16 -7.84 23.60
C LYS A 81 -0.86 -7.94 24.39
N LEU A 82 -0.30 -6.83 24.88
CA LEU A 82 0.88 -6.82 25.74
C LEU A 82 0.50 -6.94 27.23
N GLU A 83 -0.66 -6.40 27.60
CA GLU A 83 -1.19 -6.43 28.97
C GLU A 83 -1.69 -7.83 29.36
N ASP A 84 -2.25 -8.60 28.42
CA ASP A 84 -2.71 -10.00 28.61
C ASP A 84 -1.57 -11.01 28.90
N ILE A 85 -0.32 -10.67 28.55
CA ILE A 85 0.85 -11.59 28.73
C ILE A 85 1.53 -11.37 30.11
N THR A 86 1.14 -10.33 30.85
CA THR A 86 1.74 -9.96 32.14
C THR A 86 0.87 -10.35 33.36
N GLU A 87 -0.26 -11.04 33.17
CA GLU A 87 -1.09 -11.61 34.26
C GLU A 87 -0.82 -13.11 34.51
#